data_AF-A0A519LFU1-F1
#
_entry.id   AF-A0A519LFU1-F1
#
_cell.length_a   1.000
_cell.length_b   1.000
_cell.length_c   1.000
_cell.angle_alpha   90.00
_cell.angle_beta   90.00
_cell.angle_gamma   90.00
#
_symmetry.space_group_name_H-M   'P 1'
#
loop_
_entity.id
_entity.type
_entity.pdbx_description
1 polymer ?
#
loop_
_entity_poly.entity_id
_entity_poly.type
_entity_poly.pdbx_seq_one_letter_code
_entity_poly.pdbx_strand_id
1 'polypeptide(L)'
;MTATTTRRRSNFPLGLLALRTAAAWGVALLLFFPLGWLFLTAFKTELQAIAVPPLFVFTPTLENFHEVQERSDYLLYAKNSVITSVLSTLVGLMLAAPAAYAMAFFKGKYTKDILMWMLSTKMMPAV
;
A
#
# COMPACT_ATOMS: atom_id res chain seq x y z
N MET A 1 -36.61 9.95 -29.84
CA MET A 1 -35.51 10.81 -29.37
C MET A 1 -34.33 9.92 -29.04
N THR A 2 -33.34 9.85 -29.93
CA THR A 2 -32.21 8.89 -29.86
C THR A 2 -30.93 9.70 -29.82
N ALA A 3 -30.20 9.66 -28.69
CA ALA A 3 -28.97 10.42 -28.50
C ALA A 3 -27.78 9.70 -29.15
N THR A 4 -27.18 10.31 -30.17
CA THR A 4 -25.97 9.83 -30.83
C THR A 4 -24.75 10.20 -29.96
N THR A 5 -24.20 9.24 -29.22
CA THR A 5 -22.94 9.43 -28.49
C THR A 5 -21.77 9.50 -29.48
N THR A 6 -21.25 10.69 -29.75
CA THR A 6 -20.00 10.91 -30.48
C THR A 6 -18.81 10.46 -29.62
N ARG A 7 -18.31 9.25 -29.87
CA ARG A 7 -17.09 8.70 -29.23
C ARG A 7 -15.88 9.49 -29.74
N ARG A 8 -15.42 10.47 -28.97
CA ARG A 8 -14.24 11.29 -29.29
C ARG A 8 -12.99 10.39 -29.32
N ARG A 9 -12.58 9.95 -30.52
CA ARG A 9 -11.36 9.16 -30.73
C ARG A 9 -10.16 10.06 -30.45
N SER A 10 -9.46 9.84 -29.34
CA SER A 10 -8.25 10.58 -29.02
C SER A 10 -7.11 10.09 -29.93
N ASN A 11 -6.73 10.89 -30.92
CA ASN A 11 -5.64 10.59 -31.84
C ASN A 11 -4.29 10.98 -31.21
N PHE A 12 -3.89 10.32 -30.11
CA PHE A 12 -2.53 10.47 -29.59
C PHE A 12 -1.54 9.81 -30.56
N PRO A 13 -0.41 10.46 -30.91
CA PRO A 13 0.60 9.82 -31.75
C PRO A 13 1.13 8.59 -31.01
N LEU A 14 1.26 7.47 -31.72
CA LEU A 14 1.75 6.19 -31.19
C LEU A 14 3.05 6.34 -30.39
N GLY A 15 3.95 7.24 -30.83
CA GLY A 15 5.20 7.55 -30.12
C GLY A 15 5.00 8.20 -28.74
N LEU A 16 3.99 9.05 -28.55
CA LEU A 16 3.69 9.64 -27.25
C LEU A 16 3.09 8.61 -26.28
N LEU A 17 2.28 7.68 -26.79
CA LEU A 17 1.78 6.57 -25.99
C LEU A 17 2.91 5.65 -25.56
N ALA A 18 3.81 5.27 -26.48
CA ALA A 18 4.97 4.45 -26.19
C ALA A 18 5.91 5.09 -25.15
N LEU A 19 6.23 6.39 -25.32
CA LEU A 19 7.03 7.15 -24.37
C LEU A 19 6.38 7.20 -22.98
N ARG A 20 5.07 7.49 -22.92
CA ARG A 20 4.34 7.51 -21.66
C ARG A 20 4.34 6.15 -20.98
N THR A 21 4.14 5.05 -21.73
CA THR A 21 4.19 3.70 -21.15
C THR A 21 5.58 3.34 -20.66
N ALA A 22 6.63 3.66 -21.43
CA ALA A 22 8.02 3.41 -21.03
C ALA A 22 8.40 4.22 -19.78
N ALA A 23 7.98 5.48 -19.71
CA ALA A 23 8.18 6.32 -18.53
C ALA A 23 7.44 5.76 -17.30
N ALA A 24 6.18 5.33 -17.46
CA ALA A 24 5.42 4.71 -16.38
C ALA A 24 6.09 3.43 -15.86
N TRP A 25 6.58 2.57 -16.76
CA TRP A 25 7.33 1.36 -16.38
C TRP A 25 8.66 1.70 -15.71
N GLY A 26 9.38 2.72 -16.20
CA GLY A 26 10.63 3.18 -15.58
C GLY A 26 10.41 3.67 -14.15
N VAL A 27 9.38 4.49 -13.92
CA VAL A 27 9.00 4.95 -12.57
C VAL A 27 8.58 3.78 -11.68
N ALA A 28 7.78 2.86 -12.20
CA ALA A 28 7.38 1.67 -11.45
C ALA A 28 8.61 0.85 -11.01
N LEU A 29 9.53 0.53 -11.92
CA LEU A 29 10.74 -0.21 -11.59
C LEU A 29 11.60 0.51 -10.55
N LEU A 30 11.71 1.84 -10.62
CA LEU A 30 12.44 2.63 -9.62
C LEU A 30 11.80 2.52 -8.24
N LEU A 31 10.47 2.59 -8.15
CA LEU A 31 9.74 2.43 -6.88
C LEU A 31 9.81 1.00 -6.32
N PHE A 32 9.84 0.00 -7.19
CA PHE A 32 9.93 -1.42 -6.81
C PHE A 32 11.36 -1.89 -6.55
N PHE A 33 12.38 -1.18 -7.04
CA PHE A 33 13.78 -1.50 -6.81
C PHE A 33 14.12 -1.78 -5.33
N PRO A 34 13.79 -0.92 -4.35
CA PRO A 34 14.08 -1.20 -2.95
C PRO A 34 13.37 -2.45 -2.42
N LEU A 35 12.16 -2.77 -2.90
CA LEU A 35 11.46 -4.01 -2.54
C LEU A 35 12.18 -5.24 -3.12
N GLY A 36 12.66 -5.15 -4.35
CA GLY A 36 13.47 -6.20 -4.98
C GLY A 36 14.77 -6.44 -4.23
N TRP A 37 15.43 -5.36 -3.77
CA TRP A 37 16.63 -5.46 -2.96
C TRP A 37 16.38 -6.14 -1.61
N LEU A 38 15.30 -5.77 -0.92
CA LEU A 38 14.88 -6.39 0.33
C LEU A 38 14.61 -7.89 0.13
N PHE A 39 13.89 -8.23 -0.93
CA PHE A 39 13.59 -9.63 -1.27
C PHE A 39 14.86 -10.45 -1.50
N LEU A 40 15.80 -9.96 -2.32
CA LEU A 40 17.08 -10.66 -2.54
C LEU A 40 17.89 -10.80 -1.25
N THR A 41 17.89 -9.78 -0.40
CA THR A 41 18.64 -9.77 0.86
C THR A 41 18.09 -10.78 1.86
N ALA A 42 16.78 -11.07 1.84
CA ALA A 42 16.17 -12.06 2.73
C ALA A 42 16.75 -13.47 2.56
N PHE A 43 17.28 -13.81 1.38
CA PHE A 43 17.91 -15.10 1.07
C PHE A 43 19.44 -15.11 1.19
N LYS A 44 20.05 -14.01 1.65
CA LYS A 44 21.50 -13.91 1.89
C LYS A 44 21.80 -14.24 3.35
N THR A 45 22.97 -14.80 3.64
CA THR A 45 23.40 -14.98 5.04
C THR A 45 23.62 -13.62 5.73
N GLU A 46 23.59 -13.58 7.07
CA GLU A 46 23.79 -12.33 7.85
C GLU A 46 25.06 -11.58 7.42
N LEU A 47 26.17 -12.31 7.24
CA LEU A 47 27.45 -11.75 6.79
C LEU A 47 27.40 -11.21 5.35
N GLN A 48 26.64 -11.87 4.46
CA GLN A 48 26.48 -11.43 3.07
C GLN A 48 25.54 -10.22 2.93
N ALA A 49 24.59 -10.05 3.86
CA ALA A 49 23.67 -8.93 3.88
C ALA A 49 24.38 -7.60 4.19
N ILE A 50 25.43 -7.62 5.01
CA ILE A 50 26.23 -6.44 5.39
C ILE A 50 27.55 -6.28 4.61
N ALA A 51 27.82 -7.17 3.66
CA ALA A 51 29.08 -7.20 2.91
C ALA A 51 29.28 -5.96 2.02
N VAL A 52 30.51 -5.45 1.97
CA VAL A 52 30.97 -4.38 1.07
C VAL A 52 32.18 -4.89 0.28
N PRO A 53 32.12 -5.03 -1.06
CA PRO A 53 31.04 -4.68 -1.98
C PRO A 53 29.83 -5.65 -1.92
N PRO A 54 28.63 -5.19 -2.30
CA PRO A 54 27.43 -6.03 -2.27
C PRO A 54 27.50 -7.19 -3.27
N LEU A 55 27.17 -8.39 -2.79
CA LEU A 55 27.12 -9.59 -3.62
C LEU A 55 25.80 -9.67 -4.39
N PHE A 56 25.86 -9.72 -5.72
CA PHE A 56 24.69 -9.93 -6.60
C PHE A 56 24.45 -11.41 -6.91
N VAL A 57 25.51 -12.23 -6.89
CA VAL A 57 25.45 -13.69 -7.06
C VAL A 57 25.77 -14.33 -5.72
N PHE A 58 24.83 -15.13 -5.22
CA PHE A 58 24.94 -15.83 -3.94
C PHE A 58 24.14 -17.14 -4.03
N THR A 59 24.43 -18.08 -3.13
CA THR A 59 23.62 -19.30 -2.96
C THR A 59 22.43 -18.98 -2.05
N PRO A 60 21.18 -19.01 -2.54
CA PRO A 60 20.01 -18.68 -1.71
C PRO A 60 19.88 -19.63 -0.53
N THR A 61 19.67 -19.09 0.67
CA THR A 61 19.44 -19.88 1.90
C THR A 61 18.07 -19.57 2.50
N LEU A 62 17.51 -20.54 3.22
CA LEU A 62 16.28 -20.38 4.00
C LEU A 62 16.52 -20.33 5.51
N GLU A 63 17.78 -20.44 5.93
CA GLU A 63 18.19 -20.49 7.34
C GLU A 63 17.67 -19.30 8.14
N ASN A 64 17.75 -18.09 7.58
CA ASN A 64 17.26 -16.88 8.23
C ASN A 64 15.77 -16.97 8.63
N PHE A 65 14.94 -17.63 7.82
CA PHE A 65 13.51 -17.78 8.12
C PHE A 65 13.26 -18.76 9.26
N HIS A 66 14.05 -19.83 9.33
CA HIS A 66 13.99 -20.78 10.45
C HIS A 66 14.48 -20.12 11.74
N GLU A 67 15.62 -19.43 11.70
CA GLU A 67 16.19 -18.75 12.87
C GLU A 67 15.25 -17.68 13.43
N VAL A 68 14.62 -16.87 12.58
CA VAL A 68 13.64 -15.86 12.98
C VAL A 68 12.39 -16.50 13.60
N GLN A 69 11.95 -17.65 13.09
CA GLN A 69 10.81 -18.36 13.65
C GLN A 69 11.14 -19.00 15.00
N GLU A 70 12.30 -19.65 15.15
CA GLU A 70 12.70 -20.30 16.40
C GLU A 70 13.03 -19.30 17.51
N ARG A 71 13.66 -18.17 17.18
CA ARG A 71 14.07 -17.18 18.19
C ARG A 71 12.97 -16.22 18.61
N SER A 72 12.01 -15.95 17.73
CA SER A 72 11.09 -14.83 17.92
C SER A 72 9.65 -15.16 17.60
N ASP A 73 9.29 -16.42 17.36
CA ASP A 73 7.91 -16.86 17.06
C ASP A 73 7.21 -15.92 16.06
N TYR A 74 7.92 -15.54 14.99
CA TYR A 74 7.48 -14.49 14.08
C TYR A 74 6.08 -14.73 13.50
N LEU A 75 5.73 -15.99 13.22
CA LEU A 75 4.39 -16.37 12.76
C LEU A 75 3.28 -16.01 13.75
N LEU A 76 3.53 -16.04 15.05
CA LEU A 76 2.58 -15.59 16.07
C LEU A 76 2.33 -14.08 15.95
N TYR A 77 3.39 -13.29 15.83
CA TYR A 77 3.29 -11.83 15.66
C TYR A 77 2.63 -11.45 14.33
N ALA A 78 2.95 -12.15 13.25
CA ALA A 78 2.30 -11.98 11.96
C ALA A 78 0.79 -12.26 12.06
N LYS A 79 0.41 -13.38 12.71
CA LYS A 79 -1.00 -13.73 12.93
C LYS A 79 -1.72 -12.68 13.79
N ASN A 80 -1.13 -12.23 14.88
CA ASN A 80 -1.70 -11.19 15.74
C ASN A 80 -1.91 -9.88 14.98
N SER A 81 -0.97 -9.51 14.11
CA SER A 81 -1.08 -8.30 13.28
C SER A 81 -2.20 -8.42 12.24
N VAL A 82 -2.32 -9.58 11.59
CA VAL A 82 -3.41 -9.85 10.63
C VAL A 82 -4.76 -9.80 11.34
N ILE A 83 -4.90 -10.49 12.48
CA ILE A 83 -6.17 -10.50 13.24
C ILE A 83 -6.51 -9.07 13.69
N THR A 84 -5.56 -8.35 14.26
CA THR A 84 -5.80 -7.00 14.80
C THR A 84 -6.14 -6.00 13.70
N SER A 85 -5.43 -6.03 12.56
CA SER A 85 -5.69 -5.12 11.43
C SER A 85 -7.05 -5.40 10.77
N VAL A 86 -7.40 -6.67 10.56
CA VAL A 86 -8.70 -7.05 9.99
C VAL A 86 -9.83 -6.69 10.95
N LEU A 87 -9.71 -7.05 12.22
CA LEU A 87 -10.75 -6.78 13.23
C LEU A 87 -10.97 -5.27 13.41
N SER A 88 -9.89 -4.49 13.53
CA SER A 88 -10.00 -3.03 13.66
C SER A 88 -10.61 -2.38 12.42
N THR A 89 -10.28 -2.86 11.22
CA THR A 89 -10.89 -2.38 9.97
C THR A 89 -12.37 -2.72 9.90
N LEU A 90 -12.76 -3.94 10.26
CA LEU A 90 -14.16 -4.37 10.25
C LEU A 90 -14.99 -3.58 11.26
N VAL A 91 -14.53 -3.48 12.51
CA VAL A 91 -15.21 -2.68 13.55
C VAL A 91 -15.29 -1.22 13.12
N GLY A 92 -14.20 -0.67 12.56
CA GLY A 92 -14.17 0.69 12.02
C GLY A 92 -15.20 0.91 10.91
N LEU A 93 -15.30 -0.01 9.94
CA LEU A 93 -16.29 0.06 8.86
C LEU A 93 -17.72 -0.11 9.34
N MET A 94 -17.96 -1.00 10.30
CA MET A 94 -19.29 -1.22 10.89
C MET A 94 -19.85 0.06 11.53
N LEU A 95 -18.99 0.90 12.10
CA LEU A 95 -19.39 2.19 12.68
C LEU A 95 -19.35 3.33 11.65
N ALA A 96 -18.31 3.38 10.81
CA ALA A 96 -18.11 4.45 9.84
C ALA A 96 -19.12 4.42 8.69
N ALA A 97 -19.49 3.25 8.18
CA ALA A 97 -20.42 3.11 7.07
C ALA A 97 -21.82 3.70 7.36
N PRO A 98 -22.52 3.35 8.45
CA PRO A 98 -23.81 3.95 8.77
C PRO A 98 -23.69 5.44 9.10
N ALA A 99 -22.61 5.86 9.78
CA ALA A 99 -22.37 7.29 10.07
C ALA A 99 -22.19 8.10 8.77
N ALA A 100 -21.40 7.58 7.83
CA ALA A 100 -21.19 8.20 6.53
C ALA A 100 -22.49 8.25 5.70
N TYR A 101 -23.29 7.17 5.73
CA TYR A 101 -24.58 7.12 5.06
C TYR A 101 -25.54 8.20 5.59
N ALA A 102 -25.67 8.31 6.91
CA ALA A 102 -26.51 9.33 7.53
C ALA A 102 -26.09 10.75 7.13
N MET A 103 -24.78 11.04 7.16
CA MET A 103 -24.26 12.37 6.80
C MET A 103 -24.31 12.69 5.31
N ALA A 104 -24.24 11.68 4.43
CA ALA A 104 -24.32 11.86 2.99
C ALA A 104 -25.73 12.20 2.50
N PHE A 105 -26.74 11.49 3.02
CA PHE A 105 -28.13 11.58 2.55
C PHE A 105 -29.01 12.48 3.44
N PHE A 106 -28.78 12.53 4.75
CA PHE A 106 -29.57 13.33 5.70
C PHE A 106 -28.72 14.47 6.28
N LYS A 107 -28.48 15.49 5.46
CA LYS A 107 -27.68 16.67 5.84
C LYS A 107 -28.43 17.50 6.88
N GLY A 108 -28.02 17.39 8.14
CA GLY A 108 -28.53 18.21 9.25
C GLY A 108 -27.78 19.53 9.40
N LYS A 109 -28.26 20.39 10.31
CA LYS A 109 -27.66 21.70 10.61
C LYS A 109 -26.19 21.62 11.05
N TYR A 110 -25.82 20.55 11.78
CA TYR A 110 -24.50 20.37 12.39
C TYR A 110 -23.55 19.47 11.58
N THR A 111 -23.99 18.91 10.45
CA THR A 111 -23.17 17.96 9.67
C THR A 111 -21.83 18.58 9.25
N LYS A 112 -21.83 19.84 8.82
CA LYS A 112 -20.59 20.56 8.44
C LYS A 112 -19.62 20.68 9.62
N ASP A 113 -20.11 21.08 10.79
CA ASP A 113 -19.27 21.30 11.97
C ASP A 113 -18.66 19.99 12.46
N ILE A 114 -19.43 18.90 12.45
CA ILE A 114 -18.96 17.55 12.81
C ILE A 114 -17.88 17.07 11.84
N LEU A 115 -18.07 17.25 10.52
CA LEU A 115 -17.07 16.87 9.52
C LEU A 115 -15.77 17.66 9.70
N MET A 116 -15.86 18.97 9.94
CA MET A 116 -14.69 19.82 10.17
C MET A 116 -13.97 19.42 11.46
N TRP A 117 -14.71 19.08 12.52
CA TRP A 117 -14.15 18.56 13.77
C TRP A 117 -13.42 17.22 13.56
N MET A 118 -14.04 16.25 12.87
CA MET A 118 -13.41 14.96 12.58
C MET A 118 -12.13 15.13 11.76
N LEU A 119 -12.14 15.98 10.73
CA LEU A 119 -10.95 16.25 9.92
C LEU A 119 -9.82 16.85 10.77
N SER A 120 -10.15 17.81 11.64
CA SER A 120 -9.17 18.42 12.56
C SER A 120 -8.49 17.38 13.45
N THR A 121 -9.25 16.46 14.05
CA THR A 121 -8.67 15.40 14.92
C THR A 121 -7.74 14.45 14.17
N LYS A 122 -7.94 14.22 12.87
CA LYS A 122 -7.06 13.39 12.02
C LYS A 122 -5.78 14.10 11.60
N MET A 123 -5.76 15.44 11.61
CA MET A 123 -4.61 16.27 11.24
C MET A 123 -3.85 16.80 12.46
N MET A 124 -4.37 16.56 13.67
CA MET A 124 -3.67 16.89 14.90
C MET A 124 -2.33 16.14 14.94
N PRO A 125 -1.20 16.82 15.19
CA PRO A 125 0.08 16.14 15.31
C PRO A 125 0.01 15.15 16.46
N ALA A 126 0.41 13.90 16.21
CA ALA A 126 0.66 12.95 17.27
C ALA A 126 1.88 13.48 18.05
N VAL A 127 1.64 13.97 19.26
CA VAL A 127 2.71 14.35 20.20
C VAL A 127 3.48 13.13 20.65
#